data_AF-A0A1F6V1E7-F1
#
_entry.id   AF-A0A1F6V1E7-F1
#
_cell.length_a   1.000
_cell.length_b   1.000
_cell.length_c   1.000
_cell.angle_alpha   90.00
_cell.angle_beta   90.00
_cell.angle_gamma   90.00
#
_symmetry.space_group_name_H-M   'P 1'
#
loop_
_entity.id
_entity.type
_entity.pdbx_description
1 polymer ?
#
loop_
_entity_poly.entity_id
_entity_poly.type
_entity_poly.pdbx_seq_one_letter_code
_entity_poly.pdbx_strand_id
1 'polypeptide(L)'
;MNIYEFFNTIADKLYPFGGQIAYDARIIECRINYGYEFYCKDLFYYREISHLLGAILAFGIYLLIKKYVSKRSAVISIICFTFYLLFQELYLHPNFGGQLLFKSLTDLAVFLIPLWFSIFYEIKIKKVISHFVRLHKLFVSFLKSDVASLCGGLIDFSVLTLAVLVLKLPVEISIIAGVSMGGITYFTIANFWAFKDTKRSLGAESWRFLIIWFASLVFNTLGTTLLYSLGLNILISRILTSLLVSLFWNFPLNRFWVFPPK
;
A
#
# COMPACT_ATOMS: atom_id res chain seq x y z
N MET A 1 43.73 -29.24 1.57
CA MET A 1 42.41 -28.60 1.71
C MET A 1 42.06 -27.95 0.39
N ASN A 2 40.95 -28.33 -0.22
CA ASN A 2 40.51 -27.71 -1.48
C ASN A 2 39.77 -26.38 -1.22
N ILE A 3 39.54 -25.58 -2.27
CA ILE A 3 38.83 -24.29 -2.14
C ILE A 3 37.43 -24.46 -1.54
N TYR A 4 36.74 -25.55 -1.87
CA TYR A 4 35.40 -25.85 -1.36
C TYR A 4 35.40 -26.07 0.15
N GLU A 5 36.31 -26.90 0.67
CA GLU A 5 36.54 -27.11 2.10
C GLU A 5 36.97 -25.82 2.80
N PHE A 6 37.77 -24.97 2.13
CA PHE A 6 38.15 -23.69 2.69
C PHE A 6 36.91 -22.84 2.99
N PHE A 7 36.04 -22.61 2.02
CA PHE A 7 34.84 -21.77 2.21
C PHE A 7 33.82 -22.38 3.17
N ASN A 8 33.62 -23.70 3.12
CA ASN A 8 32.66 -24.37 4.01
C ASN A 8 33.07 -24.33 5.49
N THR A 9 34.37 -24.26 5.78
CA THR A 9 34.90 -24.25 7.17
C THR A 9 35.19 -22.84 7.69
N ILE A 10 34.85 -21.77 6.94
CA ILE A 10 35.13 -20.40 7.37
C ILE A 10 34.47 -20.07 8.71
N ALA A 11 33.20 -20.43 8.89
CA ALA A 11 32.49 -20.16 10.14
C ALA A 11 33.16 -20.91 11.31
N ASP A 12 33.48 -22.18 11.12
CA ASP A 12 34.13 -23.00 12.14
C ASP A 12 35.54 -22.47 12.50
N LYS A 13 36.26 -21.91 11.52
CA LYS A 13 37.57 -21.26 11.72
C LYS A 13 37.49 -19.89 12.39
N LEU A 14 36.34 -19.22 12.32
CA LEU A 14 36.14 -17.92 12.95
C LEU A 14 35.46 -18.04 14.33
N TYR A 15 35.12 -19.26 14.77
CA TYR A 15 34.51 -19.53 16.07
C TYR A 15 35.36 -18.93 17.21
N PRO A 16 34.75 -18.09 18.06
CA PRO A 16 35.15 -16.73 18.45
C PRO A 16 36.66 -16.54 18.70
N PHE A 17 37.43 -16.71 17.63
CA PHE A 17 38.87 -16.49 17.50
C PHE A 17 39.81 -17.45 18.24
N GLY A 18 39.38 -18.70 18.47
CA GLY A 18 40.26 -19.83 18.79
C GLY A 18 40.51 -20.79 17.62
N GLY A 19 39.87 -20.56 16.47
CA GLY A 19 40.01 -21.39 15.28
C GLY A 19 39.30 -22.75 15.35
N GLN A 20 39.56 -23.59 14.36
CA GLN A 20 38.99 -24.95 14.26
C GLN A 20 39.22 -25.78 15.53
N ILE A 21 40.39 -25.62 16.18
CA ILE A 21 40.75 -26.36 17.39
C ILE A 21 39.81 -26.01 18.55
N ALA A 22 39.50 -24.73 18.75
CA ALA A 22 38.56 -24.31 19.80
C ALA A 22 37.13 -24.75 19.50
N TYR A 23 36.75 -24.75 18.22
CA TYR A 23 35.47 -25.27 17.76
C TYR A 23 35.32 -26.78 18.05
N ASP A 24 36.31 -27.58 17.66
CA ASP A 24 36.32 -29.03 17.86
C ASP A 24 36.35 -29.38 19.36
N ALA A 25 37.16 -28.67 20.16
CA ALA A 25 37.21 -28.83 21.61
C ALA A 25 35.84 -28.56 22.26
N ARG A 26 35.13 -27.52 21.80
CA ARG A 26 33.80 -27.18 22.33
C ARG A 26 32.74 -28.23 21.94
N ILE A 27 32.83 -28.82 20.76
CA ILE A 27 31.97 -29.95 20.37
C ILE A 27 32.16 -31.13 21.31
N ILE A 28 33.42 -31.50 21.58
CA ILE A 28 33.75 -32.61 22.48
C ILE A 28 33.19 -32.36 23.87
N GLU A 29 33.43 -31.17 24.43
CA GLU A 29 32.91 -30.78 25.75
C GLU A 29 31.39 -30.88 25.81
N CYS A 30 30.69 -30.42 24.76
CA CYS A 30 29.24 -30.45 24.75
C CYS A 30 28.68 -31.88 24.65
N ARG A 31 29.34 -32.77 23.90
CA ARG A 31 28.97 -34.19 23.85
C ARG A 31 29.15 -34.88 25.20
N ILE A 32 30.20 -34.53 25.95
CA ILE A 32 30.44 -35.09 27.29
C ILE A 32 29.34 -34.62 28.25
N ASN A 33 28.98 -33.34 28.22
CA ASN A 33 28.05 -32.75 29.20
C ASN A 33 26.58 -33.01 28.87
N TYR A 34 26.22 -33.10 27.59
CA TYR A 34 24.83 -33.16 27.15
C TYR A 34 24.49 -34.40 26.29
N GLY A 35 25.47 -35.23 25.93
CA GLY A 35 25.28 -36.41 25.08
C GLY A 35 25.31 -36.11 23.58
N TYR A 36 25.38 -37.16 22.74
CA TYR A 36 25.51 -37.05 21.29
C TYR A 36 24.26 -36.50 20.58
N GLU A 37 23.10 -36.58 21.22
CA GLU A 37 21.82 -36.18 20.63
C GLU A 37 21.53 -34.68 20.74
N PHE A 38 22.28 -33.94 21.58
CA PHE A 38 22.02 -32.54 21.85
C PHE A 38 23.02 -31.62 21.15
N TYR A 39 22.50 -30.75 20.29
CA TYR A 39 23.29 -29.66 19.69
C TYR A 39 23.61 -28.63 20.77
N CYS A 40 24.90 -28.30 20.90
CA CYS A 40 25.35 -27.24 21.80
C CYS A 40 24.70 -25.91 21.38
N LYS A 41 23.82 -25.36 22.22
CA LYS A 41 23.03 -24.17 21.88
C LYS A 41 23.89 -23.01 21.38
N ASP A 42 25.02 -22.77 22.04
CA ASP A 42 25.94 -21.66 21.69
C ASP A 42 26.57 -21.84 20.30
N LEU A 43 26.98 -23.06 19.93
CA LEU A 43 27.49 -23.39 18.60
C LEU A 43 26.41 -23.27 17.54
N PHE A 44 25.19 -23.71 17.85
CA PHE A 44 24.04 -23.55 16.98
C PHE A 44 23.78 -22.07 16.69
N TYR A 45 23.64 -21.23 17.72
CA TYR A 45 23.44 -19.80 17.56
C TYR A 45 24.57 -19.12 16.78
N TYR A 46 25.82 -19.47 17.07
CA TYR A 46 26.97 -18.91 16.34
C TYR A 46 26.91 -19.23 14.84
N ARG A 47 26.62 -20.49 14.49
CA ARG A 47 26.48 -20.90 13.09
C ARG A 47 25.33 -20.19 12.41
N GLU A 48 24.16 -20.10 13.05
CA GLU A 48 23.00 -19.37 12.50
C GLU A 48 23.30 -17.88 12.29
N ILE A 49 24.00 -17.22 13.23
CA ILE A 49 24.43 -15.83 13.07
C ILE A 49 25.40 -15.70 11.88
N SER A 50 26.33 -16.64 11.73
CA SER A 50 27.27 -16.66 10.61
C SER A 50 26.56 -16.86 9.26
N HIS A 51 25.58 -17.75 9.19
CA HIS A 51 24.73 -17.93 8.01
C HIS A 51 23.90 -16.68 7.71
N LEU A 52 23.35 -16.01 8.73
CA LEU A 52 22.61 -14.76 8.55
C LEU A 52 23.50 -13.64 8.00
N LEU A 53 24.72 -13.50 8.52
CA LEU A 53 25.71 -12.54 8.00
C LEU A 53 26.09 -12.87 6.55
N GLY A 54 26.29 -14.15 6.23
CA GLY A 54 26.52 -14.63 4.87
C GLY A 54 25.36 -14.30 3.93
N ALA A 55 24.12 -14.50 4.38
CA ALA A 55 22.91 -14.16 3.62
C ALA A 55 22.80 -12.65 3.36
N ILE A 56 23.10 -11.81 4.36
CA ILE A 56 23.13 -10.34 4.22
C ILE A 56 24.19 -9.92 3.20
N LEU A 57 25.39 -10.51 3.26
CA LEU A 57 26.49 -10.20 2.34
C LEU A 57 26.16 -10.64 0.91
N ALA A 58 25.64 -11.85 0.73
CA ALA A 58 25.18 -12.35 -0.57
C ALA A 58 24.09 -11.45 -1.16
N PHE A 59 23.16 -10.98 -0.33
CA PHE A 59 22.14 -10.02 -0.72
C PHE A 59 22.75 -8.66 -1.14
N GLY A 60 23.73 -8.15 -0.38
CA GLY A 60 24.48 -6.94 -0.74
C GLY A 60 25.20 -7.05 -2.09
N ILE A 61 25.85 -8.19 -2.34
CA ILE A 61 26.51 -8.49 -3.63
C ILE A 61 25.47 -8.53 -4.76
N TYR A 62 24.32 -9.17 -4.55
CA TYR A 62 23.21 -9.15 -5.52
C TYR A 62 22.77 -7.72 -5.87
N LEU A 63 22.61 -6.85 -4.86
CA LEU A 63 22.24 -5.45 -5.07
C LEU A 63 23.30 -4.65 -5.85
N LEU A 64 24.58 -5.05 -5.78
CA LEU A 64 25.65 -4.46 -6.58
C LEU A 64 25.64 -4.99 -8.01
N ILE A 65 25.60 -6.31 -8.19
CA ILE A 65 25.61 -6.95 -9.53
C ILE A 65 24.43 -6.45 -10.36
N LYS A 66 23.23 -6.32 -9.77
CA LYS A 66 22.04 -5.87 -10.49
C LYS A 66 22.15 -4.46 -11.06
N LYS A 67 23.11 -3.62 -10.62
CA LYS A 67 23.38 -2.31 -11.23
C LYS A 67 24.02 -2.44 -12.60
N TYR A 68 24.69 -3.55 -12.88
CA TYR A 68 25.50 -3.76 -14.07
C TYR A 68 24.93 -4.82 -15.03
N VAL A 69 23.89 -5.55 -14.61
CA VAL A 69 23.24 -6.59 -15.43
C VAL A 69 21.78 -6.27 -15.71
N SER A 70 21.24 -6.86 -16.78
CA SER A 70 19.81 -6.73 -17.12
C SER A 70 18.92 -7.34 -16.03
N LYS A 71 17.68 -6.87 -15.91
CA LYS A 71 16.69 -7.43 -14.97
C LYS A 71 16.49 -8.95 -15.15
N ARG A 72 16.48 -9.43 -16.40
CA ARG A 72 16.35 -10.87 -16.70
C ARG A 72 17.55 -11.64 -16.16
N SER A 73 18.76 -11.15 -16.41
CA SER A 73 20.00 -11.75 -15.93
C SER A 73 20.07 -11.78 -14.39
N ALA A 74 19.65 -10.71 -13.72
CA ALA A 74 19.56 -10.64 -12.27
C ALA A 74 18.62 -11.71 -11.69
N VAL A 75 17.42 -11.88 -12.28
CA VAL A 75 16.46 -12.92 -11.86
C VAL A 75 17.02 -14.32 -12.08
N ILE A 76 17.63 -14.58 -13.24
CA ILE A 76 18.26 -15.88 -13.54
C ILE A 76 19.37 -16.18 -12.51
N SER A 77 20.21 -15.20 -12.17
CA SER A 77 21.28 -15.40 -11.19
C SER A 77 20.75 -15.77 -9.80
N ILE A 78 19.64 -15.17 -9.36
CA ILE A 78 18.96 -15.54 -8.11
C ILE A 78 18.44 -16.98 -8.17
N ILE A 79 17.80 -17.36 -9.28
CA ILE A 79 17.28 -18.72 -9.44
C ILE A 79 18.42 -19.74 -9.38
N CYS A 80 19.51 -19.51 -10.10
CA CYS A 80 20.70 -20.37 -10.07
C CYS A 80 21.30 -20.47 -8.66
N PHE A 81 21.44 -19.34 -7.96
CA PHE A 81 21.95 -19.33 -6.58
C PHE A 81 21.02 -20.09 -5.61
N THR A 82 19.71 -19.97 -5.79
CA THR A 82 18.71 -20.71 -5.01
C THR A 82 18.81 -22.21 -5.24
N PHE A 83 18.95 -22.65 -6.49
CA PHE A 83 19.16 -24.06 -6.81
C PHE A 83 20.47 -24.59 -6.23
N TYR A 84 21.54 -23.80 -6.29
CA TYR A 84 22.82 -24.15 -5.68
C TYR A 84 22.69 -24.36 -4.17
N LEU A 85 22.04 -23.42 -3.46
CA LEU A 85 21.79 -23.55 -2.02
C LEU A 85 20.92 -24.76 -1.66
N LEU A 86 19.85 -25.01 -2.43
CA LEU A 86 19.01 -26.20 -2.26
C LEU A 86 19.81 -27.49 -2.41
N PHE A 87 20.64 -27.57 -3.45
CA PHE A 87 21.51 -28.73 -3.69
C PHE A 87 22.55 -28.89 -2.58
N GLN A 88 23.17 -27.80 -2.14
CA GLN A 88 24.13 -27.82 -1.06
C GLN A 88 23.50 -28.31 0.26
N GLU A 89 22.38 -27.71 0.68
CA GLU A 89 21.76 -27.99 1.98
C GLU A 89 20.99 -29.31 2.03
N LEU A 90 20.33 -29.72 0.95
CA LEU A 90 19.48 -30.92 0.94
C LEU A 90 20.19 -32.17 0.40
N TYR A 91 21.30 -32.02 -0.33
CA TYR A 91 22.01 -33.16 -0.92
C TYR A 91 23.46 -33.26 -0.42
N LEU A 92 24.27 -32.20 -0.56
CA LEU A 92 25.69 -32.31 -0.21
C LEU A 92 25.91 -32.47 1.30
N HIS A 93 25.33 -31.59 2.11
CA HIS A 93 25.56 -31.61 3.56
C HIS A 93 25.00 -32.86 4.25
N PRO A 94 23.81 -33.39 3.90
CA PRO A 94 23.33 -34.64 4.50
C PRO A 94 24.18 -35.85 4.09
N ASN A 95 24.56 -35.96 2.81
CA ASN A 95 25.26 -37.14 2.30
C ASN A 95 26.75 -37.17 2.63
N PHE A 96 27.41 -36.00 2.68
CA PHE A 96 28.86 -35.92 2.89
C PHE A 96 29.25 -35.28 4.23
N GLY A 97 28.38 -34.45 4.82
CA GLY A 97 28.63 -33.75 6.08
C GLY A 97 27.89 -34.35 7.29
N GLY A 98 26.99 -35.33 7.08
CA GLY A 98 26.17 -35.91 8.16
C GLY A 98 25.17 -34.92 8.78
N GLN A 99 24.81 -33.86 8.05
CA GLN A 99 23.88 -32.83 8.54
C GLN A 99 22.46 -33.37 8.64
N LEU A 100 21.79 -33.08 9.76
CA LEU A 100 20.38 -33.44 9.96
C LEU A 100 19.47 -32.60 9.07
N LEU A 101 18.38 -33.20 8.58
CA LEU A 101 17.39 -32.53 7.75
C LEU A 101 16.84 -31.25 8.39
N PHE A 102 16.57 -31.27 9.70
CA PHE A 102 16.07 -30.09 10.42
C PHE A 102 17.05 -28.91 10.34
N LYS A 103 18.36 -29.17 10.44
CA LYS A 103 19.40 -28.16 10.33
C LYS A 103 19.50 -27.61 8.89
N SER A 104 19.44 -28.48 7.89
CA SER A 104 19.36 -28.05 6.48
C SER A 104 18.16 -27.14 6.22
N LEU A 105 17.01 -27.41 6.84
CA LEU A 105 15.82 -26.55 6.70
C LEU A 105 15.99 -25.19 7.38
N THR A 106 16.66 -25.11 8.54
CA THR A 106 16.93 -23.82 9.20
C THR A 106 17.89 -22.97 8.37
N ASP A 107 18.98 -23.56 7.88
CA ASP A 107 19.94 -22.86 7.03
C ASP A 107 19.30 -22.36 5.73
N LEU A 108 18.45 -23.19 5.11
CA LEU A 108 17.69 -22.81 3.92
C LEU A 108 16.75 -21.62 4.18
N ALA A 109 16.07 -21.60 5.33
CA ALA A 109 15.19 -20.49 5.69
C ALA A 109 15.96 -19.17 5.82
N VAL A 110 17.13 -19.19 6.45
CA VAL A 110 17.98 -18.00 6.65
C VAL A 110 18.42 -17.38 5.32
N PHE A 111 18.77 -18.19 4.32
CA PHE A 111 19.17 -17.67 3.00
C PHE A 111 17.98 -17.31 2.09
N LEU A 112 16.90 -18.09 2.11
CA LEU A 112 15.79 -17.89 1.18
C LEU A 112 14.87 -16.75 1.59
N ILE A 113 14.62 -16.52 2.88
CA ILE A 113 13.70 -15.47 3.34
C ILE A 113 14.12 -14.07 2.81
N PRO A 114 15.38 -13.61 2.96
CA PRO A 114 15.82 -12.31 2.43
C PRO A 114 15.77 -12.25 0.90
N LEU A 115 16.16 -13.33 0.23
CA LEU A 115 16.22 -13.42 -1.23
C LEU A 115 14.83 -13.32 -1.85
N TRP A 116 13.87 -14.09 -1.32
CA TRP A 116 12.47 -14.05 -1.74
C TRP A 116 11.82 -12.72 -1.37
N PHE A 117 12.09 -12.17 -0.18
CA PHE A 117 11.64 -10.84 0.19
C PHE A 117 12.07 -9.79 -0.84
N SER A 118 13.29 -9.87 -1.39
CA SER A 118 13.76 -8.94 -2.40
C SER A 118 13.01 -9.01 -3.74
N ILE A 119 12.65 -10.22 -4.19
CA ILE A 119 11.84 -10.42 -5.40
C ILE A 119 10.41 -9.91 -5.18
N PHE A 120 9.82 -10.23 -4.02
CA PHE A 120 8.48 -9.77 -3.65
C PHE A 120 8.42 -8.24 -3.46
N TYR A 121 9.45 -7.65 -2.85
CA TYR A 121 9.59 -6.21 -2.63
C TYR A 121 9.57 -5.43 -3.96
N GLU A 122 10.22 -5.94 -5.00
CA GLU A 122 10.28 -5.25 -6.30
C GLU A 122 8.96 -5.29 -7.09
N ILE A 123 8.13 -6.33 -6.94
CA ILE A 123 6.94 -6.53 -7.80
C ILE A 123 5.64 -5.99 -7.18
N LYS A 124 5.46 -6.06 -5.85
CA LYS A 124 4.16 -5.73 -5.23
C LYS A 124 4.15 -4.44 -4.42
N ILE A 125 5.19 -4.10 -3.67
CA ILE A 125 5.15 -2.96 -2.74
C ILE A 125 5.04 -1.62 -3.47
N LYS A 126 5.81 -1.37 -4.54
CA LYS A 126 5.69 -0.09 -5.28
C LYS A 126 4.31 0.12 -5.91
N LYS A 127 3.68 -0.95 -6.40
CA LYS A 127 2.33 -0.91 -7.00
C LYS A 127 1.25 -0.76 -5.92
N VAL A 128 1.40 -1.43 -4.79
CA VAL A 128 0.49 -1.32 -3.64
C VAL A 128 0.59 0.07 -3.01
N ILE A 129 1.80 0.59 -2.79
CA ILE A 129 2.02 1.95 -2.29
C ILE A 129 1.46 2.97 -3.29
N SER A 130 1.72 2.83 -4.59
CA SER A 130 1.20 3.81 -5.57
C SER A 130 -0.33 3.77 -5.66
N HIS A 131 -0.94 2.58 -5.55
CA HIS A 131 -2.39 2.44 -5.47
C HIS A 131 -2.96 3.07 -4.19
N PHE A 132 -2.33 2.82 -3.04
CA PHE A 132 -2.72 3.42 -1.76
C PHE A 132 -2.61 4.94 -1.77
N VAL A 133 -1.49 5.48 -2.28
CA VAL A 133 -1.29 6.93 -2.44
C VAL A 133 -2.34 7.53 -3.38
N ARG A 134 -2.70 6.82 -4.47
CA ARG A 134 -3.78 7.27 -5.37
C ARG A 134 -5.14 7.26 -4.68
N LEU A 135 -5.49 6.19 -3.97
CA LEU A 135 -6.73 6.09 -3.20
C LEU A 135 -6.82 7.18 -2.14
N HIS A 136 -5.73 7.42 -1.40
CA HIS A 136 -5.65 8.48 -0.40
C HIS A 136 -5.90 9.86 -1.03
N LYS A 137 -5.26 10.17 -2.15
CA LYS A 137 -5.50 11.44 -2.88
C LYS A 137 -6.95 11.58 -3.35
N LEU A 138 -7.57 10.50 -3.82
CA LEU A 138 -8.98 10.51 -4.22
C LEU A 138 -9.90 10.72 -3.02
N PHE A 139 -9.67 10.02 -1.92
CA PHE A 139 -10.44 10.15 -0.69
C PHE A 139 -10.34 11.57 -0.10
N VAL A 140 -9.14 12.16 -0.06
CA VAL A 140 -8.97 13.56 0.36
C VAL A 140 -9.71 14.52 -0.57
N SER A 141 -9.68 14.29 -1.89
CA SER A 141 -10.42 15.12 -2.86
C SER A 141 -11.94 14.99 -2.67
N PHE A 142 -12.42 13.78 -2.35
CA PHE A 142 -13.82 13.51 -2.05
C PHE A 142 -14.27 14.29 -0.81
N LEU A 143 -13.52 14.19 0.30
CA LEU A 143 -13.83 14.93 1.52
C LEU A 143 -13.83 16.45 1.29
N LYS A 144 -12.86 16.99 0.54
CA LYS A 144 -12.85 18.42 0.20
C LYS A 144 -14.07 18.83 -0.63
N SER A 145 -14.49 17.99 -1.57
CA SER A 145 -15.71 18.22 -2.37
C SER A 145 -16.96 18.20 -1.49
N ASP A 146 -17.06 17.27 -0.55
CA ASP A 146 -18.20 17.22 0.38
C ASP A 146 -18.22 18.42 1.33
N VAL A 147 -17.07 18.88 1.82
CA VAL A 147 -16.98 20.13 2.60
C VAL A 147 -17.46 21.32 1.77
N ALA A 148 -17.05 21.42 0.50
CA ALA A 148 -17.55 22.47 -0.40
C ALA A 148 -19.07 22.37 -0.59
N SER A 149 -19.63 21.16 -0.68
CA SER A 149 -21.07 20.90 -0.81
C SER A 149 -21.83 21.35 0.44
N LEU A 150 -21.32 21.04 1.63
CA LEU A 150 -21.88 21.48 2.90
C LEU A 150 -21.88 23.01 3.02
N CYS A 151 -20.79 23.68 2.66
CA CYS A 151 -20.73 25.13 2.62
C CYS A 151 -21.76 25.71 1.63
N GLY A 152 -21.89 25.12 0.45
CA GLY A 152 -22.92 25.51 -0.53
C GLY A 152 -24.33 25.37 0.03
N GLY A 153 -24.64 24.25 0.70
CA GLY A 153 -25.93 24.01 1.35
C GLY A 153 -26.24 24.99 2.49
N LEU A 154 -25.22 25.36 3.29
CA LEU A 154 -25.38 26.38 4.33
C LEU A 154 -25.71 27.75 3.73
N ILE A 155 -25.05 28.14 2.65
CA ILE A 155 -25.34 29.40 1.96
C ILE A 155 -26.73 29.37 1.31
N ASP A 156 -27.11 28.27 0.66
CA ASP A 156 -28.45 28.08 0.10
C ASP A 156 -29.52 28.31 1.17
N PHE A 157 -29.45 27.56 2.28
CA PHE A 157 -30.41 27.67 3.36
C PHE A 157 -30.45 29.08 3.98
N SER A 158 -29.28 29.72 4.13
CA SER A 158 -29.18 31.08 4.67
C SER A 158 -29.83 32.11 3.74
N VAL A 159 -29.57 32.02 2.44
CA VAL A 159 -30.14 32.93 1.43
C VAL A 159 -31.64 32.72 1.31
N LEU A 160 -32.11 31.48 1.28
CA LEU A 160 -33.54 31.15 1.31
C LEU A 160 -34.21 31.75 2.55
N THR A 161 -33.62 31.54 3.73
CA THR A 161 -34.17 32.03 5.00
C THR A 161 -34.22 33.55 5.03
N LEU A 162 -33.16 34.22 4.59
CA LEU A 162 -33.12 35.69 4.48
C LEU A 162 -34.19 36.21 3.51
N ALA A 163 -34.31 35.61 2.34
CA ALA A 163 -35.26 36.01 1.31
C ALA A 163 -36.72 35.88 1.76
N VAL A 164 -37.08 34.77 2.43
CA VAL A 164 -38.44 34.54 2.93
C VAL A 164 -38.72 35.37 4.18
N LEU A 165 -37.85 35.30 5.19
CA LEU A 165 -38.16 35.85 6.51
C LEU A 165 -37.92 37.36 6.60
N VAL A 166 -36.86 37.85 5.96
CA VAL A 166 -36.44 39.26 6.05
C VAL A 166 -36.95 40.05 4.86
N LEU A 167 -36.70 39.58 3.63
CA LEU A 167 -37.08 40.30 2.41
C LEU A 167 -38.54 40.08 1.98
N LYS A 168 -39.25 39.11 2.60
CA LYS A 168 -40.65 38.76 2.31
C LYS A 168 -40.90 38.44 0.83
N LEU A 169 -39.92 37.86 0.14
CA LEU A 169 -40.05 37.45 -1.25
C LEU A 169 -40.93 36.19 -1.37
N PRO A 170 -41.54 35.94 -2.56
CA PRO A 170 -42.20 34.67 -2.85
C PRO A 170 -41.25 33.48 -2.61
N VAL A 171 -41.82 32.36 -2.13
CA VAL A 171 -41.06 31.17 -1.73
C VAL A 171 -40.30 30.59 -2.93
N GLU A 172 -40.91 30.58 -4.10
CA GLU A 172 -40.34 30.06 -5.34
C GLU A 172 -39.07 30.83 -5.74
N ILE A 173 -39.14 32.16 -5.70
CA ILE A 173 -38.01 33.04 -6.01
C ILE A 173 -36.91 32.86 -4.96
N SER A 174 -37.28 32.69 -3.69
CA SER A 174 -36.35 32.48 -2.58
C SER A 174 -35.59 31.15 -2.72
N ILE A 175 -36.26 30.08 -3.14
CA ILE A 175 -35.64 28.78 -3.44
C ILE A 175 -34.64 28.91 -4.59
N ILE A 176 -35.04 29.55 -5.69
CA ILE A 176 -34.15 29.73 -6.85
C ILE A 176 -32.90 30.52 -6.46
N ALA A 177 -33.07 31.59 -5.67
CA ALA A 177 -31.96 32.41 -5.19
C ALA A 177 -31.02 31.62 -4.28
N GLY A 178 -31.55 30.88 -3.30
CA GLY A 178 -30.77 30.04 -2.39
C GLY A 178 -29.97 28.98 -3.14
N VAL A 179 -30.65 28.18 -3.96
CA VAL A 179 -30.07 27.07 -4.72
C VAL A 179 -28.98 27.59 -5.67
N SER A 180 -29.21 28.74 -6.31
CA SER A 180 -28.22 29.40 -7.18
C SER A 180 -26.98 29.86 -6.40
N MET A 181 -27.15 30.54 -5.26
CA MET A 181 -26.03 31.00 -4.43
C MET A 181 -25.24 29.85 -3.82
N GLY A 182 -25.91 28.78 -3.41
CA GLY A 182 -25.27 27.55 -2.94
C GLY A 182 -24.44 26.88 -4.04
N GLY A 183 -24.99 26.79 -5.26
CA GLY A 183 -24.27 26.26 -6.43
C GLY A 183 -23.03 27.08 -6.79
N ILE A 184 -23.13 28.42 -6.78
CA ILE A 184 -21.99 29.32 -7.02
C ILE A 184 -20.92 29.15 -5.93
N THR A 185 -21.34 29.05 -4.67
CA THR A 185 -20.43 28.83 -3.53
C THR A 185 -19.70 27.50 -3.67
N TYR A 186 -20.42 26.42 -3.96
CA TYR A 186 -19.82 25.12 -4.22
C TYR A 186 -18.81 25.20 -5.36
N PHE A 187 -19.20 25.74 -6.52
CA PHE A 187 -18.34 25.83 -7.69
C PHE A 187 -17.05 26.59 -7.38
N THR A 188 -17.16 27.70 -6.66
CA THR A 188 -16.02 28.55 -6.27
C THR A 188 -15.05 27.78 -5.37
N ILE A 189 -15.55 27.17 -4.29
CA ILE A 189 -14.71 26.39 -3.36
C ILE A 189 -14.14 25.16 -4.06
N ALA A 190 -14.93 24.48 -4.88
CA ALA A 190 -14.52 23.30 -5.62
C ALA A 190 -13.38 23.62 -6.60
N ASN A 191 -13.49 24.72 -7.34
CA ASN A 191 -12.49 25.14 -8.31
C ASN A 191 -11.18 25.60 -7.65
N PHE A 192 -11.27 26.52 -6.68
CA PHE A 192 -10.09 27.13 -6.08
C PHE A 192 -9.40 26.27 -4.99
N TRP A 193 -10.12 25.34 -4.36
CA TRP A 193 -9.60 24.56 -3.23
C TRP A 193 -9.73 23.04 -3.37
N ALA A 194 -10.92 22.50 -3.68
CA ALA A 194 -11.12 21.05 -3.68
C ALA A 194 -10.40 20.35 -4.85
N PHE A 195 -10.43 20.98 -6.03
CA PHE A 195 -9.88 20.45 -7.27
C PHE A 195 -8.89 21.41 -7.94
N LYS A 196 -8.14 22.17 -7.13
CA LYS A 196 -7.07 23.06 -7.58
C LYS A 196 -6.15 22.34 -8.59
N ASP A 197 -5.64 23.09 -9.57
CA ASP A 197 -4.79 22.63 -10.68
C ASP A 197 -5.50 21.93 -11.85
N THR A 198 -6.56 22.56 -12.36
CA THR A 198 -7.24 22.13 -13.59
C THR A 198 -6.58 22.69 -14.85
N LYS A 199 -6.80 22.05 -16.00
CA LYS A 199 -6.29 22.49 -17.32
C LYS A 199 -7.21 23.45 -18.06
N ARG A 200 -8.44 23.70 -17.58
CA ARG A 200 -9.51 24.30 -18.38
C ARG A 200 -9.77 25.74 -18.02
N SER A 201 -10.40 26.45 -18.95
CA SER A 201 -10.92 27.80 -18.69
C SER A 201 -12.14 27.74 -17.79
N LEU A 202 -12.32 28.79 -16.99
CA LEU A 202 -13.42 28.92 -16.03
C LEU A 202 -14.78 28.65 -16.67
N GLY A 203 -15.06 29.24 -17.85
CA GLY A 203 -16.33 29.05 -18.55
C GLY A 203 -16.64 27.60 -18.95
N ALA A 204 -15.61 26.84 -19.36
CA ALA A 204 -15.77 25.44 -19.73
C ALA A 204 -15.99 24.51 -18.51
N GLU A 205 -15.55 24.95 -17.33
CA GLU A 205 -15.82 24.28 -16.05
C GLU A 205 -17.22 24.60 -15.56
N SER A 206 -17.62 25.89 -15.57
CA SER A 206 -18.95 26.33 -15.15
C SER A 206 -20.07 25.62 -15.91
N TRP A 207 -19.96 25.51 -17.24
CA TRP A 207 -20.96 24.84 -18.05
C TRP A 207 -21.11 23.34 -17.71
N ARG A 208 -19.99 22.64 -17.53
CA ARG A 208 -20.02 21.21 -17.15
C ARG A 208 -20.54 21.01 -15.74
N PHE A 209 -20.17 21.91 -14.84
CA PHE A 209 -20.68 21.90 -13.47
C PHE A 209 -22.20 22.07 -13.46
N LEU A 210 -22.76 23.02 -14.21
CA LEU A 210 -24.21 23.21 -14.31
C LEU A 210 -24.93 21.94 -14.72
N ILE A 211 -24.42 21.21 -15.72
CA ILE A 211 -25.00 19.93 -16.16
C ILE A 211 -25.04 18.91 -15.02
N ILE A 212 -23.93 18.74 -14.30
CA ILE A 212 -23.86 17.79 -13.18
C ILE A 212 -24.81 18.22 -12.06
N TRP A 213 -24.82 19.51 -11.74
CA TRP A 213 -25.62 20.07 -10.66
C TRP A 213 -27.12 19.90 -10.90
N PHE A 214 -27.61 20.18 -12.11
CA PHE A 214 -29.01 19.91 -12.47
C PHE A 214 -29.36 18.42 -12.39
N ALA A 215 -28.50 17.54 -12.94
CA ALA A 215 -28.71 16.10 -12.84
C ALA A 215 -28.70 15.62 -11.38
N SER A 216 -27.85 16.20 -10.53
CA SER A 216 -27.78 15.92 -9.10
C SER A 216 -29.08 16.25 -8.40
N LEU A 217 -29.70 17.39 -8.72
CA LEU A 217 -31.01 17.77 -8.18
C LEU A 217 -32.08 16.74 -8.55
N VAL A 218 -32.10 16.32 -9.81
CA VAL A 218 -33.04 15.29 -10.31
C VAL A 218 -32.82 13.97 -9.59
N PHE A 219 -31.58 13.48 -9.50
CA PHE A 219 -31.28 12.21 -8.83
C PHE A 219 -31.55 12.24 -7.33
N ASN A 220 -31.25 13.36 -6.66
CA ASN A 220 -31.57 13.51 -5.24
C ASN A 220 -33.08 13.50 -5.01
N THR A 221 -33.86 14.15 -5.88
CA THR A 221 -35.32 14.18 -5.78
C THR A 221 -35.92 12.81 -6.03
N LEU A 222 -35.61 12.19 -7.18
CA LEU A 222 -36.16 10.89 -7.56
C LEU A 222 -35.70 9.78 -6.62
N GLY A 223 -34.43 9.74 -6.24
CA GLY A 223 -33.89 8.73 -5.33
C GLY A 223 -34.50 8.82 -3.93
N THR A 224 -34.67 10.04 -3.40
CA THR A 224 -35.29 10.23 -2.08
C THR A 224 -36.74 9.75 -2.11
N THR A 225 -37.51 10.13 -3.15
CA THR A 225 -38.91 9.72 -3.32
C THR A 225 -39.03 8.21 -3.48
N LEU A 226 -38.15 7.58 -4.26
CA LEU A 226 -38.13 6.13 -4.45
C LEU A 226 -37.89 5.41 -3.12
N LEU A 227 -36.83 5.76 -2.38
CA LEU A 227 -36.54 5.13 -1.10
C LEU A 227 -37.66 5.35 -0.07
N TYR A 228 -38.23 6.55 -0.04
CA TYR A 228 -39.40 6.84 0.82
C TYR A 228 -40.60 5.97 0.44
N SER A 229 -40.88 5.78 -0.85
CA SER A 229 -41.96 4.91 -1.33
C SER A 229 -41.76 3.43 -0.99
N LEU A 230 -40.50 3.01 -0.76
CA LEU A 230 -40.14 1.67 -0.29
C LEU A 230 -40.29 1.50 1.24
N GLY A 231 -40.81 2.52 1.94
CA GLY A 231 -41.09 2.47 3.38
C GLY A 231 -39.95 2.96 4.27
N LEU A 232 -38.86 3.50 3.71
CA LEU A 232 -37.81 4.13 4.50
C LEU A 232 -38.27 5.50 5.04
N ASN A 233 -37.79 5.86 6.23
CA ASN A 233 -38.02 7.19 6.79
C ASN A 233 -37.47 8.29 5.85
N ILE A 234 -38.20 9.39 5.67
CA ILE A 234 -37.83 10.47 4.75
C ILE A 234 -36.43 11.05 4.99
N LEU A 235 -35.99 11.16 6.24
CA LEU A 235 -34.65 11.64 6.58
C LEU A 235 -33.58 10.61 6.16
N ILE A 236 -33.83 9.33 6.43
CA ILE A 236 -32.93 8.23 6.03
C ILE A 236 -32.85 8.17 4.50
N SER A 237 -33.99 8.22 3.81
CA SER A 237 -34.08 8.25 2.35
C SER A 237 -33.29 9.42 1.76
N ARG A 238 -33.40 10.61 2.36
CA ARG A 238 -32.69 11.81 1.89
C ARG A 238 -31.19 11.70 2.10
N ILE A 239 -30.75 11.30 3.30
CA ILE A 239 -29.33 11.14 3.63
C ILE A 239 -28.71 10.08 2.73
N LEU A 240 -29.30 8.90 2.65
CA LEU A 240 -28.77 7.79 1.85
C LEU A 240 -28.69 8.16 0.37
N THR A 241 -29.75 8.73 -0.20
CA THR A 241 -29.71 9.21 -1.60
C THR A 241 -28.61 10.25 -1.80
N SER A 242 -28.48 11.23 -0.89
CA SER A 242 -27.47 12.29 -1.04
C SER A 242 -26.04 11.76 -0.99
N LEU A 243 -25.77 10.75 -0.16
CA LEU A 243 -24.47 10.08 -0.10
C LEU A 243 -24.19 9.30 -1.38
N LEU A 244 -25.17 8.55 -1.90
CA LEU A 244 -25.02 7.79 -3.14
C LEU A 244 -24.79 8.72 -4.34
N VAL A 245 -25.59 9.79 -4.46
CA VAL A 245 -25.42 10.77 -5.53
C VAL A 245 -24.10 11.52 -5.38
N SER A 246 -23.65 11.84 -4.15
CA SER A 246 -22.34 12.46 -3.96
C SER A 246 -21.22 11.53 -4.43
N LEU A 247 -21.24 10.26 -3.98
CA LEU A 247 -20.18 9.30 -4.24
C LEU A 247 -20.10 8.83 -5.69
N PHE A 248 -21.25 8.56 -6.33
CA PHE A 248 -21.31 7.93 -7.64
C PHE A 248 -21.55 8.90 -8.81
N TRP A 249 -22.06 10.10 -8.53
CA TRP A 249 -22.35 11.09 -9.57
C TRP A 249 -21.52 12.35 -9.39
N ASN A 250 -21.72 13.08 -8.29
CA ASN A 250 -21.12 14.39 -8.10
C ASN A 250 -19.61 14.31 -8.06
N PHE A 251 -19.03 13.51 -7.15
CA PHE A 251 -17.58 13.47 -6.99
C PHE A 251 -16.84 12.96 -8.23
N PRO A 252 -17.19 11.82 -8.85
CA PRO A 252 -16.48 11.31 -10.01
C PRO A 252 -16.54 12.28 -11.19
N LEU A 253 -17.72 12.84 -11.49
CA LEU A 253 -17.87 13.75 -12.61
C LEU A 253 -17.22 15.11 -12.34
N ASN A 254 -17.29 15.64 -11.12
CA ASN A 254 -16.56 16.86 -10.78
C ASN A 254 -15.04 16.63 -10.87
N ARG A 255 -14.53 15.51 -10.33
CA ARG A 255 -13.09 15.22 -10.29
C ARG A 255 -12.49 14.91 -11.66
N PHE A 256 -13.18 14.15 -12.50
CA PHE A 256 -12.61 13.65 -13.76
C PHE A 256 -13.15 14.38 -15.00
N TRP A 257 -14.35 14.96 -14.93
CA TRP A 257 -14.99 15.60 -16.08
C TRP A 257 -15.14 17.10 -15.97
N VAL A 258 -15.38 17.72 -14.80
CA VAL A 258 -15.40 19.19 -14.67
C VAL A 258 -14.00 19.73 -14.51
N PHE A 259 -13.31 19.25 -13.47
CA PHE A 259 -12.03 19.72 -12.98
C PHE A 259 -10.93 18.64 -13.17
N PRO A 260 -10.64 18.23 -14.43
CA PRO A 260 -9.68 17.17 -14.66
C PRO A 260 -8.29 17.57 -14.13
N PRO A 261 -7.61 16.68 -13.39
CA PRO A 261 -6.26 16.94 -12.90
C PRO A 261 -5.28 17.16 -14.05
N LYS A 262 -4.26 17.99 -13.81
CA LYS A 262 -3.16 18.22 -14.74
C LYS A 262 -2.37 16.96 -15.10
#